data_AF-A0A9N8M2M2-F1
#
_entry.id   AF-A0A9N8M2M2-F1
#
_cell.length_a   1.000
_cell.length_b   1.000
_cell.length_c   1.000
_cell.angle_alpha   90.00
_cell.angle_beta   90.00
_cell.angle_gamma   90.00
#
_symmetry.space_group_name_H-M   'P 1'
#
loop_
_entity.id
_entity.type
_entity.pdbx_description
1 polymer ?
#
loop_
_entity_poly.entity_id
_entity_poly.type
_entity_poly.pdbx_seq_one_letter_code
_entity_poly.pdbx_strand_id
1 'polypeptide(L)'
;LCLSFSFASASPLGLGFGANISTSPHIPNPDYIIVGGGTAGLALANRLSENPSVSIVVLEAGGDFKKMIPEGVFIDVPVADVLGCGADRSDNMQEKTDWGIVTVPQAGANNRKIRYARGKTLGGSSARNFMIYQRPNVGSM
;
A
#
# COMPACT_ATOMS: atom_id res chain seq x y z
N LEU A 1 1.82 18.21 -9.82
CA LEU A 1 1.46 16.91 -9.21
C LEU A 1 1.78 15.82 -10.24
N CYS A 2 2.98 15.26 -10.21
CA CYS A 2 3.34 14.14 -11.09
C CYS A 2 2.86 12.86 -10.39
N LEU A 3 1.74 12.29 -10.84
CA LEU A 3 1.25 11.02 -10.34
C LEU A 3 2.06 9.91 -11.02
N SER A 4 3.03 9.36 -10.30
CA SER A 4 3.70 8.13 -10.72
C SER A 4 2.72 6.97 -10.53
N PHE A 5 2.01 6.59 -11.58
CA PHE A 5 1.13 5.43 -11.57
C PHE A 5 1.95 4.16 -11.78
N SER A 6 1.93 3.25 -10.79
CA SER A 6 2.43 1.89 -10.98
C SER A 6 1.28 1.00 -11.44
N PHE A 7 1.24 0.66 -12.72
CA PHE A 7 0.29 -0.31 -13.26
C PHE A 7 0.84 -1.73 -13.07
N ALA A 8 0.03 -2.60 -12.46
CA ALA A 8 0.23 -4.03 -12.53
C ALA A 8 -0.67 -4.56 -13.64
N SER A 9 -0.11 -5.14 -14.70
CA SER A 9 -0.88 -6.01 -15.58
C SER A 9 -0.67 -7.45 -15.12
N ALA A 10 -1.77 -8.15 -14.85
CA ALA A 10 -1.73 -9.58 -14.61
C ALA A 10 -1.76 -10.26 -15.98
N SER A 11 -0.69 -10.99 -16.30
CA SER A 11 -0.66 -11.94 -17.41
C SER A 11 -0.66 -13.37 -16.83
N PRO A 12 -1.02 -14.40 -17.62
CA PRO A 12 -1.02 -15.80 -17.16
C PRO A 12 0.34 -16.31 -16.64
N LEU A 13 1.42 -15.53 -16.82
CA LEU A 13 2.81 -15.87 -16.48
C LEU A 13 3.36 -15.11 -15.27
N GLY A 14 2.54 -14.34 -14.55
CA GLY A 14 2.92 -13.68 -13.28
C GLY A 14 2.66 -12.17 -13.24
N LEU A 15 2.72 -11.61 -12.02
CA LEU A 15 2.64 -10.16 -11.75
C LEU A 15 3.96 -9.49 -12.17
N GLY A 16 3.98 -8.93 -13.38
CA GLY A 16 5.07 -8.08 -13.84
C GLY A 16 4.94 -6.67 -13.25
N PHE A 17 5.85 -6.30 -12.34
CA PHE A 17 5.92 -4.93 -11.81
C PHE A 17 6.87 -4.07 -12.63
N GLY A 18 6.31 -3.05 -13.29
CA GLY A 18 7.07 -2.01 -13.98
C GLY A 18 6.84 -1.97 -15.49
N ALA A 19 5.67 -1.49 -15.91
CA ALA A 19 5.54 -0.89 -17.22
C ALA A 19 5.61 0.64 -17.05
N ASN A 20 6.71 1.25 -17.53
CA ASN A 20 6.66 2.66 -17.89
C ASN A 20 5.55 2.82 -18.94
N ILE A 21 4.71 3.84 -18.78
CA ILE A 21 3.76 4.23 -19.83
C ILE A 21 4.60 4.61 -21.05
N SER A 22 4.80 3.65 -21.96
CA SER A 22 4.99 3.95 -23.37
C SER A 22 3.81 4.81 -23.77
N THR A 23 4.10 5.92 -24.43
CA THR A 23 3.24 7.06 -24.78
C THR A 23 2.07 6.71 -25.71
N SER A 24 1.34 5.61 -25.47
CA SER A 24 0.08 5.33 -26.13
C SER A 24 -1.02 6.13 -25.43
N PRO A 25 -1.71 7.05 -26.12
CA PRO A 25 -2.74 7.92 -25.54
C PRO A 25 -4.03 7.18 -25.15
N HIS A 26 -4.10 5.86 -25.36
CA HIS A 26 -5.25 5.05 -25.01
C HIS A 26 -5.01 4.37 -23.66
N ILE A 27 -5.61 4.90 -22.60
CA ILE A 27 -5.83 4.11 -21.38
C ILE A 27 -6.67 2.90 -21.82
N PRO A 28 -6.20 1.65 -21.62
CA PRO A 28 -6.99 0.46 -21.92
C PRO A 28 -8.33 0.59 -21.22
N ASN A 29 -9.46 0.36 -21.90
CA ASN A 29 -10.78 0.40 -21.28
C ASN A 29 -10.92 -0.82 -20.36
N PRO A 30 -10.74 -0.68 -19.03
CA PRO A 30 -10.69 -1.84 -18.17
C PRO A 30 -12.10 -2.20 -17.71
N ASP A 31 -12.36 -3.48 -17.49
CA ASP A 31 -13.61 -3.94 -16.89
C ASP A 31 -13.72 -3.49 -15.42
N TYR A 32 -12.56 -3.40 -14.73
CA TYR A 32 -12.49 -2.95 -13.34
C TYR A 32 -11.37 -1.94 -13.11
N ILE A 33 -11.68 -0.89 -12.36
CA ILE A 33 -10.70 0.05 -11.80
C ILE A 33 -10.72 -0.10 -10.28
N ILE A 34 -9.59 -0.51 -9.71
CA ILE A 34 -9.38 -0.65 -8.27
C ILE A 34 -8.53 0.53 -7.81
N VAL A 35 -9.08 1.35 -6.92
CA VAL A 35 -8.35 2.48 -6.32
C VAL A 35 -7.79 2.04 -4.96
N GLY A 36 -6.47 1.98 -4.87
CA GLY A 36 -5.71 1.50 -3.72
C GLY A 36 -5.18 0.08 -3.93
N GLY A 37 -3.88 -0.04 -4.20
CA GLY A 37 -3.13 -1.29 -4.24
C GLY A 37 -2.73 -1.78 -2.86
N GLY A 38 -3.63 -1.69 -1.88
CA GLY A 38 -3.43 -2.16 -0.51
C GLY A 38 -3.82 -3.62 -0.29
N THR A 39 -3.94 -4.04 0.97
CA THR A 39 -4.26 -5.42 1.38
C THR A 39 -5.51 -5.97 0.68
N ALA A 40 -6.63 -5.22 0.72
CA ALA A 40 -7.87 -5.65 0.08
C ALA A 40 -7.83 -5.48 -1.45
N GLY A 41 -7.28 -4.36 -1.94
CA GLY A 41 -7.27 -4.04 -3.36
C GLY A 41 -6.47 -5.04 -4.19
N LEU A 42 -5.28 -5.45 -3.72
CA LEU A 42 -4.49 -6.47 -4.40
C LEU A 42 -5.06 -7.87 -4.26
N ALA A 43 -5.67 -8.21 -3.12
CA ALA A 43 -6.37 -9.48 -2.97
C ALA A 43 -7.54 -9.59 -3.96
N LEU A 44 -8.32 -8.53 -4.12
CA LEU A 44 -9.41 -8.45 -5.09
C LEU A 44 -8.89 -8.52 -6.53
N ALA A 45 -7.88 -7.71 -6.87
CA ALA A 45 -7.28 -7.71 -8.20
C ALA A 45 -6.77 -9.10 -8.59
N ASN A 46 -6.07 -9.78 -7.67
CA ASN A 46 -5.56 -11.12 -7.89
C ASN A 46 -6.68 -12.11 -8.20
N ARG A 47 -7.79 -12.09 -7.44
CA ARG A 47 -8.94 -12.98 -7.68
C ARG A 47 -9.66 -12.68 -8.99
N LEU A 48 -9.90 -11.42 -9.30
CA LEU A 48 -10.55 -11.04 -10.56
C LEU A 48 -9.69 -11.44 -11.77
N SER A 49 -8.35 -11.35 -11.64
CA SER A 49 -7.42 -11.71 -12.71
C SER A 49 -7.32 -13.21 -13.02
N GLU A 50 -7.90 -14.07 -12.18
CA GLU A 50 -8.01 -15.51 -12.47
C GLU A 50 -8.89 -15.76 -13.70
N ASN A 51 -9.78 -14.82 -14.04
CA ASN A 51 -10.51 -14.85 -15.30
C ASN A 51 -9.72 -14.10 -16.39
N PRO A 52 -9.15 -14.79 -17.40
CA PRO A 52 -8.35 -14.15 -18.44
C PRO A 52 -9.18 -13.25 -19.38
N SER A 53 -10.50 -13.33 -19.35
CA SER A 53 -11.39 -12.48 -20.14
C SER A 53 -11.63 -11.11 -19.50
N VAL A 54 -11.11 -10.86 -18.29
CA VAL A 54 -11.31 -9.62 -17.54
C VAL A 54 -10.03 -8.80 -17.53
N SER A 55 -10.16 -7.50 -17.77
CA SER A 55 -9.11 -6.50 -17.71
C SER A 55 -9.24 -5.62 -16.47
N ILE A 56 -8.15 -5.43 -15.74
CA ILE A 56 -8.14 -4.76 -14.44
C ILE A 56 -7.04 -3.72 -14.42
N VAL A 57 -7.35 -2.55 -13.88
CA VAL A 57 -6.39 -1.49 -13.56
C VAL A 57 -6.39 -1.27 -12.05
N VAL A 58 -5.20 -1.28 -11.45
CA VAL A 58 -5.00 -0.89 -10.04
C VAL A 58 -4.29 0.45 -10.01
N LEU A 59 -4.86 1.42 -9.31
CA LEU A 59 -4.27 2.74 -9.08
C LEU A 59 -3.79 2.83 -7.64
N GLU A 60 -2.48 2.92 -7.44
CA GLU A 60 -1.86 3.09 -6.12
C GLU A 60 -1.12 4.43 -6.05
N ALA A 61 -1.32 5.17 -4.95
CA ALA A 61 -0.75 6.49 -4.76
C ALA A 61 0.72 6.45 -4.30
N GLY A 62 1.11 5.35 -3.65
CA GLY A 62 2.50 5.08 -3.30
C GLY A 62 3.29 4.44 -4.45
N GLY A 63 4.60 4.36 -4.26
CA GLY A 63 5.48 3.63 -5.17
C GLY A 63 5.66 2.17 -4.77
N ASP A 64 6.70 1.56 -5.34
CA ASP A 64 7.22 0.26 -4.95
C ASP A 64 8.03 0.39 -3.64
N PHE A 65 7.58 -0.29 -2.58
CA PHE A 65 8.15 -0.18 -1.24
C PHE A 65 9.67 -0.40 -1.25
N LYS A 66 10.14 -1.43 -1.97
CA LYS A 66 11.56 -1.82 -2.05
C LYS A 66 12.42 -0.76 -2.71
N LYS A 67 11.87 -0.05 -3.70
CA LYS A 67 12.58 0.99 -4.44
C LYS A 67 12.58 2.34 -3.73
N MET A 68 11.61 2.58 -2.85
CA MET A 68 11.48 3.85 -2.14
C MET A 68 12.39 4.00 -0.93
N ILE A 69 12.90 2.89 -0.38
CA ILE A 69 13.83 2.87 0.77
C ILE A 69 15.21 2.40 0.27
N PRO A 70 16.17 3.31 0.04
CA PRO A 70 17.48 2.99 -0.55
C PRO A 70 18.32 2.01 0.30
N GLU A 71 18.06 1.93 1.60
CA GLU A 71 18.67 0.97 2.52
C GLU A 71 17.85 -0.33 2.59
N GLY A 72 17.51 -0.92 1.43
CA GLY A 72 16.57 -2.04 1.24
C GLY A 72 16.78 -3.31 2.07
N VAL A 73 17.80 -3.34 2.94
CA VAL A 73 18.09 -4.39 3.93
C VAL A 73 16.94 -4.57 4.93
N PHE A 74 16.19 -3.52 5.27
CA PHE A 74 15.17 -3.61 6.32
C PHE A 74 13.79 -4.07 5.86
N ILE A 75 13.45 -3.99 4.58
CA ILE A 75 12.07 -4.27 4.10
C ILE A 75 11.73 -5.75 4.17
N ASP A 76 12.68 -6.61 3.82
CA ASP A 76 12.50 -8.06 3.83
C ASP A 76 12.85 -8.68 5.20
N VAL A 77 13.18 -7.84 6.19
CA VAL A 77 13.59 -8.28 7.53
C VAL A 77 12.43 -8.04 8.50
N PRO A 78 11.73 -9.10 8.95
CA PRO A 78 10.55 -8.96 9.80
C PRO A 78 10.74 -8.07 11.03
N VAL A 79 11.91 -8.13 11.69
CA VAL A 79 12.18 -7.33 12.91
C VAL A 79 12.26 -5.82 12.66
N ALA A 80 12.33 -5.37 11.40
CA ALA A 80 12.34 -3.96 11.07
C ALA A 80 10.94 -3.31 11.11
N ASP A 81 9.89 -4.09 11.32
CA ASP A 81 8.51 -3.61 11.46
C ASP A 81 8.34 -2.57 12.59
N VAL A 82 9.19 -2.62 13.61
CA VAL A 82 9.24 -1.65 14.73
C VAL A 82 9.82 -0.28 14.34
N LEU A 83 10.48 -0.16 13.17
CA LEU A 83 11.07 1.09 12.73
C LEU A 83 10.00 1.99 12.12
N GLY A 84 9.86 3.23 12.61
CA GLY A 84 8.88 4.15 12.06
C GLY A 84 7.43 3.84 12.46
N CYS A 85 7.19 3.10 13.55
CA CYS A 85 5.85 2.75 14.05
C CYS A 85 5.38 3.63 15.24
N GLY A 86 6.19 4.60 15.66
CA GLY A 86 5.96 5.48 16.79
C GLY A 86 4.78 6.45 16.59
N ALA A 87 4.15 6.77 17.72
CA ALA A 87 3.00 7.67 17.79
C ALA A 87 3.37 9.17 17.68
N ASP A 88 4.65 9.50 17.79
CA ASP A 88 5.13 10.87 17.63
C ASP A 88 5.22 11.25 16.15
N ARG A 89 4.89 12.50 15.80
CA ARG A 89 5.01 12.99 14.42
C ARG A 89 6.46 13.07 13.93
N SER A 90 7.41 13.20 14.86
CA SER A 90 8.84 13.26 14.57
C SER A 90 9.40 11.91 14.14
N ASP A 91 8.67 10.81 14.39
CA ASP A 91 8.98 9.51 13.85
C ASP A 91 8.55 9.43 12.36
N ASN A 92 9.33 10.09 11.51
CA ASN A 92 9.11 10.24 10.08
C ASN A 92 10.07 9.38 9.24
N MET A 93 10.65 8.32 9.83
CA MET A 93 11.63 7.43 9.17
C MET A 93 11.15 6.89 7.81
N GLN A 94 9.85 6.91 7.56
CA GLN A 94 9.19 6.32 6.40
C GLN A 94 8.26 7.30 5.66
N GLU A 95 8.63 8.58 5.55
CA GLU A 95 7.80 9.64 4.90
C GLU A 95 7.32 9.27 3.49
N LYS A 96 8.15 8.60 2.68
CA LYS A 96 7.78 8.20 1.31
C LYS A 96 6.71 7.09 1.27
N THR A 97 6.60 6.32 2.34
CA THR A 97 5.81 5.07 2.40
C THR A 97 4.70 5.14 3.47
N ASP A 98 4.50 6.32 4.04
CA ASP A 98 3.47 6.64 5.01
C ASP A 98 2.59 7.79 4.48
N TRP A 99 1.30 7.79 4.83
CA TRP A 99 0.40 8.90 4.51
C TRP A 99 0.64 10.14 5.38
N GLY A 100 1.38 10.02 6.49
CA GLY A 100 1.70 11.15 7.37
C GLY A 100 0.47 11.70 8.11
N ILE A 101 -0.55 10.87 8.33
CA ILE A 101 -1.79 11.27 8.99
C ILE A 101 -1.50 11.55 10.46
N VAL A 102 -2.02 12.66 10.96
CA VAL A 102 -1.93 13.05 12.37
C VAL A 102 -3.33 13.42 12.87
N THR A 103 -3.70 12.92 14.04
CA THR A 103 -5.00 13.24 14.64
C THR A 103 -5.07 14.70 15.09
N VAL A 104 -6.30 15.21 15.24
CA VAL A 104 -6.55 16.42 16.04
C VAL A 104 -6.13 16.19 17.51
N PRO A 105 -5.95 17.23 18.34
CA PRO A 105 -5.66 17.04 19.76
C PRO A 105 -6.69 16.13 20.43
N GLN A 106 -6.22 15.10 21.13
CA GLN A 106 -7.07 14.12 21.79
C GLN A 106 -7.16 14.43 23.29
N ALA A 107 -8.33 14.86 23.77
CA ALA A 107 -8.54 15.19 25.18
C ALA A 107 -8.22 14.01 26.11
N GLY A 108 -8.61 12.79 25.72
CA GLY A 108 -8.29 11.55 26.45
C GLY A 108 -6.82 11.11 26.39
N ALA A 109 -5.95 11.86 25.72
CA ALA A 109 -4.53 11.56 25.61
C ALA A 109 -3.66 12.81 25.85
N ASN A 110 -3.98 13.59 26.89
CA ASN A 110 -3.27 14.83 27.28
C ASN A 110 -3.14 15.85 26.13
N ASN A 111 -4.19 15.99 25.32
CA ASN A 111 -4.23 16.85 24.13
C ASN A 111 -3.12 16.57 23.11
N ARG A 112 -2.50 15.38 23.15
CA ARG A 112 -1.52 14.99 22.15
C ARG A 112 -2.17 14.88 20.78
N LYS A 113 -1.40 15.26 19.75
CA LYS A 113 -1.66 14.90 18.36
C LYS A 113 -0.90 13.62 18.08
N ILE A 114 -1.59 12.59 17.62
CA ILE A 114 -1.04 11.24 17.49
C ILE A 114 -0.86 10.94 16.02
N ARG A 115 0.33 10.49 15.64
CA ARG A 115 0.59 9.98 14.30
C ARG A 115 -0.19 8.68 14.08
N TYR A 116 -0.88 8.58 12.94
CA TYR A 116 -1.65 7.41 12.54
C TYR A 116 -1.07 6.81 11.26
N ALA A 117 -0.09 5.94 11.44
CA ALA A 117 0.65 5.34 10.34
C ALA A 117 -0.27 4.55 9.39
N ARG A 118 -0.19 4.85 8.10
CA ARG A 118 -0.88 4.12 7.03
C ARG A 118 0.06 3.93 5.86
N GLY A 119 0.13 2.71 5.30
CA GLY A 119 1.02 2.40 4.20
C GLY A 119 0.61 3.16 2.93
N LYS A 120 1.52 3.97 2.41
CA LYS A 120 1.41 4.65 1.11
C LYS A 120 2.40 3.99 0.14
N THR A 121 2.08 2.78 -0.27
CA THR A 121 2.92 1.92 -1.09
C THR A 121 2.07 0.82 -1.67
N LEU A 122 2.52 0.19 -2.75
CA LEU A 122 1.98 -1.08 -3.16
C LEU A 122 2.06 -2.09 -2.01
N GLY A 123 0.97 -2.82 -1.77
CA GLY A 123 0.76 -3.65 -0.58
C GLY A 123 0.16 -2.88 0.60
N GLY A 124 0.07 -1.56 0.54
CA GLY A 124 -0.53 -0.71 1.57
C GLY A 124 0.02 -0.98 2.97
N SER A 125 -0.86 -1.03 3.97
CA SER A 125 -0.45 -1.34 5.34
C SER A 125 0.08 -2.77 5.52
N SER A 126 -0.27 -3.75 4.68
CA SER A 126 0.33 -5.10 4.79
C SER A 126 1.82 -5.14 4.43
N ALA A 127 2.34 -4.15 3.72
CA ALA A 127 3.77 -4.05 3.43
C ALA A 127 4.61 -3.56 4.65
N ARG A 128 3.96 -3.07 5.71
CA ARG A 128 4.61 -2.39 6.86
C ARG A 128 4.06 -2.79 8.23
N ASN A 129 3.07 -3.68 8.29
CA ASN A 129 2.44 -4.03 9.57
C ASN A 129 3.35 -4.95 10.40
N PHE A 130 2.92 -5.26 11.63
CA PHE A 130 3.64 -6.17 12.50
C PHE A 130 3.46 -7.66 12.17
N MET A 131 2.91 -7.97 10.99
CA MET A 131 2.62 -9.34 10.51
C MET A 131 1.75 -10.19 11.47
N ILE A 132 1.11 -9.57 12.47
CA ILE A 132 0.23 -10.26 13.40
C ILE A 132 -0.99 -10.77 12.65
N TYR A 133 -1.20 -12.09 12.71
CA TYR A 133 -2.40 -12.73 12.20
C TYR A 133 -3.36 -13.05 13.34
N GLN A 134 -4.53 -12.43 13.32
CA GLN A 134 -5.59 -12.68 14.29
C GLN A 134 -6.93 -12.82 13.57
N ARG A 135 -7.72 -13.81 13.98
CA ARG A 135 -9.15 -13.90 13.63
C ARG A 135 -9.99 -13.46 14.82
N PRO A 136 -11.08 -12.71 14.60
CA PRO A 136 -12.03 -12.39 15.65
C PRO A 136 -12.71 -13.66 16.18
N ASN A 137 -13.29 -13.57 17.38
CA ASN A 137 -14.20 -14.61 17.86
C ASN A 137 -15.51 -14.57 17.06
N VAL A 138 -16.28 -15.66 17.13
CA VAL A 138 -17.62 -15.69 16.56
C VAL A 138 -18.50 -14.71 17.33
N GLY A 139 -19.14 -13.75 16.65
CA GLY A 139 -20.12 -12.82 17.23
C GLY A 139 -19.58 -11.47 17.73
N SER A 140 -18.37 -11.06 17.36
CA SER A 140 -17.81 -9.73 17.71
C SER A 140 -18.13 -8.60 16.73
N MET A 141 -18.96 -8.87 15.72
CA MET A 141 -19.49 -7.86 14.78
C MET A 141 -21.01 -7.85 14.83
#